data_AF-A0A2D6EZR9-F1
#
_entry.id   AF-A0A2D6EZR9-F1
#
_cell.length_a   1.000
_cell.length_b   1.000
_cell.length_c   1.000
_cell.angle_alpha   90.00
_cell.angle_beta   90.00
_cell.angle_gamma   90.00
#
_symmetry.space_group_name_H-M   'P 1'
#
loop_
_entity.id
_entity.type
_entity.pdbx_description
1 polymer ?
#
loop_
_entity_poly.entity_id
_entity_poly.type
_entity_poly.pdbx_seq_one_letter_code
_entity_poly.pdbx_strand_id
1 'polypeptide(L)'
;MVRRKKRTGKIQVRSHGKKFPTDPRLRLDKLILALNTEPKQLLTLACADKDTWRSGSDLLHEWNNLEVNWTPRTTTLNNYCIHSLMPNGLARGQSILFDGTKELVKRFKLSNEGHHYGRFAAALMLNYCVENQKSLYEIFGSSSSNNDSCAPLTRLQILELRALGITSTKQLISGLNLNIRSIWSNRLALRSSGIIKYEPKVGGKAPIVEITSSGKSFLENLISPLIQLCTGSVEDITKSTYTKFQDRPTLRKYAKEATRLYQNVSKRIK
;
A
#
# COMPACT_ATOMS: atom_id res chain seq x y z
N MET A 1 24.76 -4.21 25.26
CA MET A 1 24.31 -5.13 24.18
C MET A 1 23.65 -6.35 24.83
N VAL A 2 22.33 -6.37 24.98
CA VAL A 2 21.64 -7.50 25.65
C VAL A 2 21.48 -8.64 24.66
N ARG A 3 22.24 -9.72 24.85
CA ARG A 3 22.07 -10.98 24.10
C ARG A 3 20.66 -11.53 24.36
N ARG A 4 19.73 -11.35 23.43
CA ARG A 4 18.45 -12.08 23.43
C ARG A 4 18.77 -13.58 23.38
N LYS A 5 18.56 -14.30 24.49
CA LYS A 5 18.63 -15.79 24.52
C LYS A 5 17.75 -16.32 23.38
N LYS A 6 18.30 -17.19 22.51
CA LYS A 6 17.54 -17.91 21.49
C LYS A 6 16.51 -18.79 22.20
N ARG A 7 15.28 -18.29 22.35
CA ARG A 7 14.16 -19.10 22.84
C ARG A 7 13.81 -20.13 21.77
N THR A 8 13.89 -21.41 22.12
CA THR A 8 13.35 -22.52 21.34
C THR A 8 11.84 -22.57 21.51
N GLY A 9 11.12 -22.90 20.45
CA GLY A 9 9.68 -22.98 20.47
C GLY A 9 9.18 -23.83 19.31
N LYS A 10 8.03 -24.47 19.49
CA LYS A 10 7.42 -25.36 18.49
C LYS A 10 6.48 -24.55 17.58
N ILE A 11 6.60 -24.74 16.27
CA ILE A 11 5.66 -24.17 15.30
C ILE A 11 4.33 -24.91 15.46
N GLN A 12 3.27 -24.19 15.80
CA GLN A 12 1.94 -24.75 15.98
C GLN A 12 1.07 -24.55 14.73
N VAL A 13 1.20 -23.40 14.08
CA VAL A 13 0.39 -23.06 12.89
C VAL A 13 1.29 -22.43 11.84
N ARG A 14 1.24 -22.95 10.61
CA ARG A 14 1.83 -22.31 9.43
C ARG A 14 0.70 -21.66 8.63
N SER A 15 0.90 -20.42 8.21
CA SER A 15 -0.01 -19.70 7.33
C SER A 15 0.77 -19.16 6.14
N HIS A 16 0.55 -19.75 4.97
CA HIS A 16 1.27 -19.37 3.76
C HIS A 16 0.77 -18.06 3.12
N GLY A 17 -0.27 -17.42 3.68
CA GLY A 17 -0.99 -16.34 3.02
C GLY A 17 -1.78 -16.84 1.80
N LYS A 18 -2.35 -15.91 1.02
CA LYS A 18 -2.91 -16.25 -0.30
C LYS A 18 -1.80 -16.31 -1.34
N LYS A 19 -2.00 -17.07 -2.42
CA LYS A 19 -1.06 -17.10 -3.55
C LYS A 19 -1.02 -15.73 -4.25
N PHE A 20 0.17 -15.23 -4.53
CA PHE A 20 0.34 -14.04 -5.36
C PHE A 20 0.01 -14.39 -6.83
N PRO A 21 -0.77 -13.57 -7.55
CA PRO A 21 -1.22 -13.91 -8.89
C PRO A 21 -0.08 -13.87 -9.92
N THR A 22 -0.27 -14.61 -11.02
CA THR A 22 0.62 -14.59 -12.19
C THR A 22 0.23 -13.52 -13.19
N ASP A 23 -1.08 -13.25 -13.33
CA ASP A 23 -1.62 -12.21 -14.21
C ASP A 23 -1.12 -10.80 -13.79
N PRO A 24 -0.51 -10.02 -14.70
CA PRO A 24 0.03 -8.70 -14.38
C PRO A 24 -0.98 -7.72 -13.80
N ARG A 25 -2.23 -7.72 -14.29
CA ARG A 25 -3.24 -6.80 -13.77
C ARG A 25 -3.62 -7.16 -12.34
N LEU A 26 -3.86 -8.44 -12.07
CA LEU A 26 -4.15 -8.91 -10.71
C LEU A 26 -2.96 -8.66 -9.77
N ARG A 27 -1.71 -8.73 -10.25
CA ARG A 27 -0.53 -8.34 -9.45
C ARG A 27 -0.59 -6.88 -9.02
N LEU A 28 -0.89 -5.96 -9.96
CA LEU A 28 -1.04 -4.54 -9.65
C LEU A 28 -2.10 -4.34 -8.57
N ASP A 29 -3.26 -4.97 -8.73
CA ASP A 29 -4.35 -4.87 -7.75
C ASP A 29 -3.90 -5.34 -6.36
N LYS A 30 -3.18 -6.47 -6.27
CA LYS A 30 -2.63 -6.96 -5.00
C LYS A 30 -1.61 -6.00 -4.39
N LEU A 31 -0.75 -5.40 -5.19
CA LEU A 31 0.22 -4.41 -4.70
C LEU A 31 -0.47 -3.16 -4.16
N ILE A 32 -1.45 -2.61 -4.89
CA ILE A 32 -2.21 -1.44 -4.45
C ILE A 32 -2.94 -1.73 -3.15
N LEU A 33 -3.67 -2.85 -3.06
CA LEU A 33 -4.38 -3.22 -1.84
C LEU A 33 -3.46 -3.41 -0.63
N ALA A 34 -2.28 -3.98 -0.86
CA ALA A 34 -1.34 -4.28 0.21
C ALA A 34 -0.53 -3.06 0.68
N LEU A 35 -0.30 -2.09 -0.21
CA LEU A 35 0.68 -1.01 -0.02
C LEU A 35 0.08 0.40 -0.16
N ASN A 36 -1.25 0.53 -0.15
CA ASN A 36 -1.99 1.81 -0.28
C ASN A 36 -1.70 2.88 0.79
N THR A 37 -0.81 2.65 1.74
CA THR A 37 -0.46 3.60 2.80
C THR A 37 1.03 3.51 3.11
N GLU A 38 1.62 4.64 3.46
CA GLU A 38 3.04 4.80 3.80
C GLU A 38 3.50 3.85 4.90
N PRO A 39 2.73 3.59 5.98
CA PRO A 39 3.16 2.62 6.98
C PRO A 39 3.26 1.18 6.47
N LYS A 40 2.39 0.76 5.54
CA LYS A 40 2.47 -0.57 4.92
C LYS A 40 3.68 -0.65 3.97
N GLN A 41 4.00 0.44 3.28
CA GLN A 41 5.18 0.55 2.42
C GLN A 41 6.46 0.43 3.25
N LEU A 42 6.60 1.20 4.33
CA LEU A 42 7.75 1.14 5.24
C LEU A 42 7.89 -0.22 5.93
N LEU A 43 6.78 -0.82 6.35
CA LEU A 43 6.77 -2.18 6.90
C LEU A 43 7.36 -3.18 5.90
N THR A 44 6.94 -3.10 4.64
CA THR A 44 7.38 -4.02 3.57
C THR A 44 8.82 -3.76 3.14
N LEU A 45 9.23 -2.49 3.07
CA LEU A 45 10.53 -2.08 2.56
C LEU A 45 11.66 -2.33 3.56
N ALA A 46 11.40 -2.03 4.84
CA ALA A 46 12.45 -1.89 5.86
C ALA A 46 12.26 -2.75 7.13
N CYS A 47 11.04 -3.15 7.48
CA CYS A 47 10.79 -3.85 8.74
C CYS A 47 10.65 -5.36 8.56
N ALA A 48 9.95 -5.80 7.52
CA ALA A 48 9.79 -7.21 7.19
C ALA A 48 10.95 -7.69 6.31
N ASP A 49 11.40 -8.93 6.55
CA ASP A 49 12.51 -9.55 5.84
C ASP A 49 12.07 -10.88 5.20
N LYS A 50 12.75 -11.35 4.16
CA LYS A 50 12.42 -12.62 3.47
C LYS A 50 12.94 -13.85 4.22
N ASP A 51 14.07 -13.71 4.88
CA ASP A 51 14.83 -14.82 5.44
C ASP A 51 14.62 -14.95 6.95
N THR A 52 14.24 -13.85 7.61
CA THR A 52 14.02 -13.78 9.06
C THR A 52 12.55 -13.69 9.44
N TRP A 53 12.08 -14.64 10.26
CA TRP A 53 10.76 -14.58 10.90
C TRP A 53 10.76 -13.56 12.05
N ARG A 54 9.91 -12.54 11.95
CA ARG A 54 9.81 -11.42 12.88
C ARG A 54 8.48 -11.42 13.62
N SER A 55 8.50 -11.31 14.94
CA SER A 55 7.30 -11.03 15.73
C SER A 55 6.87 -9.57 15.56
N GLY A 56 5.66 -9.21 15.98
CA GLY A 56 5.24 -7.82 16.00
C GLY A 56 6.16 -6.88 16.80
N SER A 57 6.79 -7.38 17.87
CA SER A 57 7.79 -6.61 18.62
C SER A 57 9.10 -6.44 17.85
N ASP A 58 9.49 -7.43 17.04
CA ASP A 58 10.67 -7.30 16.16
C ASP A 58 10.42 -6.31 15.03
N LEU A 59 9.21 -6.33 14.45
CA LEU A 59 8.79 -5.35 13.45
C LEU A 59 8.78 -3.92 14.03
N LEU A 60 8.28 -3.76 15.26
CA LEU A 60 8.30 -2.47 15.97
C LEU A 60 9.72 -2.00 16.26
N HIS A 61 10.63 -2.92 16.60
CA HIS A 61 12.03 -2.57 16.80
C HIS A 61 12.66 -2.02 15.52
N GLU A 62 12.47 -2.68 14.38
CA GLU A 62 12.97 -2.15 13.09
C GLU A 62 12.31 -0.82 12.71
N TRP A 63 11.02 -0.68 12.98
CA TRP A 63 10.32 0.58 12.78
C TRP A 63 10.98 1.73 13.57
N ASN A 64 11.31 1.49 14.83
CA ASN A 64 11.96 2.50 15.68
C ASN A 64 13.38 2.84 15.18
N ASN A 65 14.08 1.90 14.53
CA ASN A 65 15.39 2.14 13.91
C ASN A 65 15.32 3.08 12.69
N LEU A 66 14.12 3.36 12.16
CA LEU A 66 13.88 4.39 11.15
C LEU A 66 13.88 5.82 11.73
N GLU A 67 13.87 5.97 13.06
CA GLU A 67 13.94 7.27 13.76
C GLU A 67 12.83 8.24 13.33
N VAL A 68 11.63 7.73 13.09
CA VAL A 68 10.46 8.52 12.71
C VAL A 68 9.70 9.03 13.93
N ASN A 69 9.06 10.20 13.82
CA ASN A 69 8.32 10.85 14.91
C ASN A 69 6.94 10.20 15.20
N TRP A 70 6.63 9.09 14.53
CA TRP A 70 5.39 8.35 14.70
C TRP A 70 5.64 6.86 14.84
N THR A 71 5.15 6.29 15.93
CA THR A 71 5.33 4.88 16.25
C THR A 71 3.98 4.17 16.26
N PRO A 72 3.74 3.20 15.34
CA PRO A 72 2.55 2.37 15.37
C PRO A 72 2.61 1.42 16.57
N ARG A 73 1.44 0.95 17.01
CA ARG A 73 1.38 -0.14 18.00
C ARG A 73 1.79 -1.46 17.34
N THR A 74 2.32 -2.38 18.14
CA THR A 74 2.61 -3.76 17.70
C THR A 74 1.38 -4.43 17.06
N THR A 75 0.19 -4.20 17.62
CA THR A 75 -1.07 -4.70 17.06
C THR A 75 -1.37 -4.14 15.68
N THR A 76 -1.05 -2.88 15.41
CA THR A 76 -1.19 -2.25 14.09
C THR A 76 -0.30 -2.92 13.04
N LEU A 77 0.98 -3.16 13.37
CA LEU A 77 1.91 -3.84 12.47
C LEU A 77 1.47 -5.29 12.18
N ASN A 78 1.05 -6.02 13.23
CA ASN A 78 0.46 -7.35 13.06
C ASN A 78 -0.77 -7.31 12.13
N ASN A 79 -1.64 -6.31 12.29
CA ASN A 79 -2.83 -6.15 11.47
C ASN A 79 -2.49 -5.85 10.01
N TYR A 80 -1.44 -5.06 9.74
CA TYR A 80 -0.97 -4.87 8.36
C TYR A 80 -0.48 -6.18 7.75
N CYS A 81 0.25 -7.01 8.49
CA CYS A 81 0.64 -8.32 8.01
C CYS A 81 -0.58 -9.22 7.75
N ILE A 82 -1.49 -9.35 8.71
CA ILE A 82 -2.62 -10.28 8.68
C ILE A 82 -3.69 -9.87 7.66
N HIS A 83 -4.02 -8.58 7.57
CA HIS A 83 -5.15 -8.09 6.80
C HIS A 83 -4.75 -7.40 5.49
N SER A 84 -3.45 -7.17 5.24
CA SER A 84 -2.99 -6.56 3.98
C SER A 84 -1.92 -7.38 3.30
N LEU A 85 -0.78 -7.67 3.94
CA LEU A 85 0.32 -8.33 3.23
C LEU A 85 0.04 -9.81 2.94
N MET A 86 -0.43 -10.58 3.93
CA MET A 86 -0.71 -12.02 3.77
C MET A 86 -1.88 -12.32 2.81
N PRO A 87 -3.04 -11.62 2.88
CA PRO A 87 -4.15 -11.89 1.95
C PRO A 87 -3.85 -11.48 0.51
N ASN A 88 -2.84 -10.63 0.31
CA ASN A 88 -2.38 -10.22 -1.01
C ASN A 88 -1.09 -10.95 -1.42
N GLY A 89 -0.67 -11.99 -0.70
CA GLY A 89 0.45 -12.87 -1.08
C GLY A 89 1.84 -12.28 -0.93
N LEU A 90 2.00 -11.15 -0.24
CA LEU A 90 3.30 -10.50 -0.02
C LEU A 90 3.99 -10.95 1.28
N ALA A 91 3.29 -11.63 2.18
CA ALA A 91 3.86 -12.11 3.44
C ALA A 91 3.35 -13.50 3.80
N ARG A 92 4.12 -14.18 4.65
CA ARG A 92 3.78 -15.45 5.28
C ARG A 92 3.74 -15.26 6.79
N GLY A 93 2.91 -16.05 7.46
CA GLY A 93 2.75 -16.06 8.90
C GLY A 93 3.02 -17.44 9.50
N GLN A 94 3.47 -17.47 10.76
CA GLN A 94 3.46 -18.67 11.57
C GLN A 94 3.21 -18.32 13.03
N SER A 95 2.61 -19.24 13.78
CA SER A 95 2.44 -19.12 15.23
C SER A 95 3.37 -20.10 15.93
N ILE A 96 4.19 -19.57 16.85
CA ILE A 96 5.15 -20.35 17.62
C ILE A 96 4.70 -20.35 19.08
N LEU A 97 4.67 -21.53 19.70
CA LEU A 97 4.55 -21.68 21.15
C LEU A 97 5.96 -21.83 21.71
N PHE A 98 6.38 -20.90 22.57
CA PHE A 98 7.68 -21.00 23.23
C PHE A 98 7.61 -21.93 24.44
N ASP A 99 8.71 -22.64 24.69
CA ASP A 99 8.81 -23.52 25.86
C ASP A 99 8.59 -22.71 27.15
N GLY A 100 7.71 -23.21 28.02
CA GLY A 100 7.34 -22.53 29.28
C GLY A 100 6.33 -21.39 29.13
N THR A 101 5.73 -21.19 27.95
CA THR A 101 4.66 -20.21 27.74
C THR A 101 3.36 -20.89 27.29
N LYS A 102 2.21 -20.31 27.63
CA LYS A 102 0.90 -20.73 27.11
C LYS A 102 0.46 -19.92 25.88
N GLU A 103 1.18 -18.85 25.55
CA GLU A 103 0.78 -17.91 24.51
C GLU A 103 1.44 -18.20 23.16
N LEU A 104 0.61 -18.19 22.10
CA LEU A 104 1.09 -18.28 20.73
C LEU A 104 1.60 -16.92 20.25
N VAL A 105 2.88 -16.88 19.86
CA VAL A 105 3.48 -15.69 19.27
C VAL A 105 3.42 -15.79 17.75
N LYS A 106 2.70 -14.85 17.13
CA LYS A 106 2.67 -14.69 15.68
C LYS A 106 3.98 -14.10 15.18
N ARG A 107 4.54 -14.70 14.13
CA ARG A 107 5.70 -14.23 13.40
C ARG A 107 5.41 -14.14 11.91
N PHE A 108 6.03 -13.17 11.27
CA PHE A 108 5.83 -12.84 9.87
C PHE A 108 7.16 -12.73 9.14
N LYS A 109 7.14 -13.01 7.85
CA LYS A 109 8.24 -12.72 6.93
C LYS A 109 7.68 -12.45 5.54
N LEU A 110 8.44 -11.80 4.67
CA LEU A 110 8.04 -11.61 3.28
C LEU A 110 7.98 -12.96 2.54
N SER A 111 7.04 -13.08 1.62
CA SER A 111 7.07 -14.15 0.61
C SER A 111 8.16 -13.85 -0.43
N ASN A 112 8.39 -14.79 -1.37
CA ASN A 112 9.30 -14.53 -2.49
C ASN A 112 8.81 -13.33 -3.30
N GLU A 113 7.50 -13.24 -3.49
CA GLU A 113 6.81 -12.21 -4.25
C GLU A 113 6.74 -10.89 -3.47
N GLY A 114 6.58 -10.94 -2.15
CA GLY A 114 6.74 -9.77 -1.28
C GLY A 114 8.13 -9.16 -1.38
N HIS A 115 9.15 -10.02 -1.48
CA HIS A 115 10.53 -9.57 -1.68
C HIS A 115 10.78 -9.02 -3.09
N HIS A 116 10.30 -9.69 -4.15
CA HIS A 116 10.56 -9.32 -5.54
C HIS A 116 9.64 -8.22 -6.10
N TYR A 117 8.36 -8.20 -5.72
CA TYR A 117 7.40 -7.20 -6.17
C TYR A 117 7.08 -6.21 -5.06
N GLY A 118 6.80 -6.71 -3.85
CA GLY A 118 6.35 -5.88 -2.73
C GLY A 118 7.34 -4.78 -2.34
N ARG A 119 8.64 -5.09 -2.23
CA ARG A 119 9.68 -4.11 -1.86
C ARG A 119 9.89 -3.04 -2.92
N PHE A 120 9.93 -3.42 -4.19
CA PHE A 120 10.10 -2.49 -5.30
C PHE A 120 8.87 -1.59 -5.48
N ALA A 121 7.67 -2.15 -5.35
CA ALA A 121 6.44 -1.38 -5.35
C ALA A 121 6.38 -0.42 -4.15
N ALA A 122 6.77 -0.88 -2.95
CA ALA A 122 6.84 -0.03 -1.77
C ALA A 122 7.83 1.13 -1.97
N ALA A 123 9.00 0.89 -2.56
CA ALA A 123 9.97 1.92 -2.90
C ALA A 123 9.43 2.95 -3.91
N LEU A 124 8.80 2.50 -5.00
CA LEU A 124 8.15 3.38 -5.98
C LEU A 124 7.08 4.26 -5.33
N MET A 125 6.18 3.64 -4.57
CA MET A 125 5.08 4.33 -3.90
C MET A 125 5.59 5.35 -2.87
N LEU A 126 6.58 4.96 -2.06
CA LEU A 126 7.17 5.83 -1.05
C LEU A 126 7.91 7.01 -1.70
N ASN A 127 8.66 6.76 -2.76
CA ASN A 127 9.31 7.80 -3.55
C ASN A 127 8.27 8.77 -4.11
N TYR A 128 7.24 8.25 -4.77
CA TYR A 128 6.16 9.08 -5.32
C TYR A 128 5.51 9.96 -4.25
N CYS A 129 5.16 9.41 -3.07
CA CYS A 129 4.56 10.19 -1.99
C CYS A 129 5.40 11.39 -1.58
N VAL A 130 6.69 11.16 -1.37
CA VAL A 130 7.63 12.16 -0.86
C VAL A 130 7.93 13.23 -1.91
N GLU A 131 8.23 12.82 -3.15
CA GLU A 131 8.53 13.75 -4.25
C GLU A 131 7.33 14.62 -4.62
N ASN A 132 6.10 14.09 -4.50
CA ASN A 132 4.88 14.82 -4.82
C ASN A 132 4.18 15.43 -3.60
N GLN A 133 4.80 15.33 -2.41
CA GLN A 133 4.25 15.86 -1.15
C GLN A 133 2.78 15.49 -0.91
N LYS A 134 2.43 14.23 -1.21
CA LYS A 134 1.05 13.75 -1.23
C LYS A 134 0.96 12.36 -0.65
N SER A 135 0.03 12.15 0.28
CA SER A 135 -0.15 10.81 0.85
C SER A 135 -0.96 9.92 -0.08
N LEU A 136 -0.51 8.68 -0.28
CA LEU A 136 -1.27 7.68 -1.02
C LEU A 136 -2.56 7.28 -0.30
N TYR A 137 -2.65 7.50 1.01
CA TYR A 137 -3.91 7.32 1.72
C TYR A 137 -4.99 8.33 1.30
N GLU A 138 -4.62 9.56 0.92
CA GLU A 138 -5.58 10.53 0.38
C GLU A 138 -6.14 10.08 -0.97
N ILE A 139 -5.29 9.46 -1.79
CA ILE A 139 -5.67 9.00 -3.13
C ILE A 139 -6.44 7.70 -3.04
N PHE A 140 -5.90 6.66 -2.40
CA PHE A 140 -6.48 5.32 -2.38
C PHE A 140 -7.46 5.07 -1.24
N GLY A 141 -7.34 5.79 -0.12
CA GLY A 141 -8.16 5.58 1.07
C GLY A 141 -7.84 4.27 1.79
N SER A 142 -8.75 3.86 2.68
CA SER A 142 -8.61 2.58 3.39
C SER A 142 -8.94 1.40 2.49
N SER A 143 -8.23 0.29 2.70
CA SER A 143 -8.54 -1.01 2.07
C SER A 143 -9.67 -1.76 2.80
N SER A 144 -10.22 -1.19 3.89
CA SER A 144 -11.22 -1.82 4.78
C SER A 144 -12.65 -1.35 4.49
N SER A 145 -13.11 -1.45 3.24
CA SER A 145 -14.53 -1.26 2.92
C SER A 145 -15.25 -2.61 2.84
N ASN A 146 -16.34 -2.76 3.61
CA ASN A 146 -17.18 -3.96 3.67
C ASN A 146 -18.12 -4.13 2.46
N ASN A 147 -18.01 -3.28 1.44
CA ASN A 147 -18.86 -3.30 0.25
C ASN A 147 -18.04 -3.69 -0.98
N ASP A 148 -18.70 -4.19 -2.04
CA ASP A 148 -18.12 -4.62 -3.33
C ASP A 148 -17.17 -3.61 -4.01
N SER A 149 -17.12 -2.36 -3.54
CA SER A 149 -16.11 -1.36 -3.94
C SER A 149 -14.95 -1.32 -2.95
N CYS A 150 -13.85 -2.01 -3.26
CA CYS A 150 -12.59 -1.76 -2.56
C CYS A 150 -12.01 -0.42 -3.04
N ALA A 151 -12.06 0.60 -2.16
CA ALA A 151 -11.77 1.99 -2.54
C ALA A 151 -10.45 2.18 -3.34
N PRO A 152 -9.31 1.56 -2.97
CA PRO A 152 -8.09 1.70 -3.75
C PRO A 152 -8.23 1.29 -5.21
N LEU A 153 -8.84 0.13 -5.47
CA LEU A 153 -8.99 -0.40 -6.83
C LEU A 153 -10.04 0.37 -7.63
N THR A 154 -11.19 0.65 -7.01
CA THR A 154 -12.24 1.45 -7.65
C THR A 154 -11.73 2.81 -8.07
N ARG A 155 -10.94 3.48 -7.22
CA ARG A 155 -10.36 4.79 -7.55
C ARG A 155 -9.37 4.69 -8.69
N LEU A 156 -8.50 3.69 -8.70
CA LEU A 156 -7.60 3.46 -9.82
C LEU A 156 -8.38 3.26 -11.13
N GLN A 157 -9.36 2.36 -11.14
CA GLN A 157 -10.14 2.06 -12.34
C GLN A 157 -10.91 3.29 -12.85
N ILE A 158 -11.46 4.12 -11.95
CA ILE A 158 -12.07 5.41 -12.33
C ILE A 158 -11.05 6.30 -13.03
N LEU A 159 -9.82 6.40 -12.52
CA LEU A 159 -8.78 7.23 -13.13
C LEU A 159 -8.33 6.69 -14.50
N GLU A 160 -8.18 5.38 -14.64
CA GLU A 160 -7.83 4.74 -15.91
C GLU A 160 -8.89 5.00 -16.98
N LEU A 161 -10.17 4.78 -16.67
CA LEU A 161 -11.27 5.07 -17.59
C LEU A 161 -11.34 6.56 -17.95
N ARG A 162 -11.08 7.45 -16.99
CA ARG A 162 -11.03 8.89 -17.23
C ARG A 162 -9.88 9.28 -18.16
N ALA A 163 -8.73 8.63 -18.04
CA ALA A 163 -7.58 8.87 -18.91
C ALA A 163 -7.87 8.44 -20.35
N LEU A 164 -8.73 7.45 -20.54
CA LEU A 164 -9.27 7.02 -21.83
C LEU A 164 -10.41 7.92 -22.36
N GLY A 165 -10.73 9.03 -21.69
CA GLY A 165 -11.76 9.98 -22.12
C GLY A 165 -13.19 9.63 -21.69
N ILE A 166 -13.38 8.61 -20.84
CA ILE A 166 -14.72 8.26 -20.33
C ILE A 166 -15.20 9.32 -19.34
N THR A 167 -16.09 10.19 -19.80
CA THR A 167 -16.58 11.31 -18.97
C THR A 167 -17.92 11.04 -18.28
N SER A 168 -18.73 10.11 -18.80
CA SER A 168 -20.09 9.87 -18.32
C SER A 168 -20.13 9.03 -17.05
N THR A 169 -20.92 9.46 -16.05
CA THR A 169 -21.21 8.63 -14.86
C THR A 169 -21.89 7.33 -15.23
N LYS A 170 -22.77 7.33 -16.25
CA LYS A 170 -23.46 6.12 -16.72
C LYS A 170 -22.48 5.10 -17.31
N GLN A 171 -21.50 5.57 -18.08
CA GLN A 171 -20.43 4.72 -18.62
C GLN A 171 -19.55 4.15 -17.50
N LEU A 172 -19.22 4.94 -16.47
CA LEU A 172 -18.47 4.43 -15.32
C LEU A 172 -19.24 3.37 -14.53
N ILE A 173 -20.55 3.56 -14.31
CA ILE A 173 -21.41 2.57 -13.64
C ILE A 173 -21.43 1.27 -14.44
N SER A 174 -21.66 1.36 -15.75
CA SER A 174 -21.69 0.20 -16.64
C SER A 174 -20.35 -0.51 -16.75
N GLY A 175 -19.25 0.25 -16.86
CA GLY A 175 -17.91 -0.31 -17.06
C GLY A 175 -17.30 -0.91 -15.79
N LEU A 176 -17.69 -0.43 -14.61
CA LEU A 176 -17.15 -0.89 -13.32
C LEU A 176 -18.11 -1.83 -12.58
N ASN A 177 -19.34 -1.99 -13.06
CA ASN A 177 -20.41 -2.70 -12.35
C ASN A 177 -20.60 -2.20 -10.90
N LEU A 178 -20.62 -0.87 -10.73
CA LEU A 178 -20.74 -0.22 -9.43
C LEU A 178 -22.00 0.64 -9.35
N ASN A 179 -22.61 0.69 -8.17
CA ASN A 179 -23.73 1.59 -7.95
C ASN A 179 -23.29 3.07 -7.97
N ILE A 180 -24.24 3.96 -8.24
CA ILE A 180 -24.01 5.40 -8.35
C ILE A 180 -23.38 6.00 -7.08
N ARG A 181 -23.76 5.54 -5.89
CA ARG A 181 -23.24 6.04 -4.60
C ARG A 181 -21.75 5.74 -4.43
N SER A 182 -21.31 4.56 -4.86
CA SER A 182 -19.89 4.17 -4.87
C SER A 182 -19.07 5.03 -5.84
N ILE A 183 -19.61 5.33 -7.03
CA ILE A 183 -18.94 6.23 -7.97
C ILE A 183 -18.81 7.64 -7.40
N TRP A 184 -19.88 8.18 -6.80
CA TRP A 184 -19.88 9.52 -6.21
C TRP A 184 -18.89 9.65 -5.05
N SER A 185 -18.91 8.72 -4.10
CA SER A 185 -18.00 8.76 -2.94
C SER A 185 -16.53 8.70 -3.36
N ASN A 186 -16.17 7.83 -4.31
CA ASN A 186 -14.80 7.74 -4.81
C ASN A 186 -14.40 8.97 -5.63
N ARG A 187 -15.32 9.55 -6.40
CA ARG A 187 -15.08 10.82 -7.12
C ARG A 187 -14.81 11.97 -6.16
N LEU A 188 -15.59 12.10 -5.09
CA LEU A 188 -15.38 13.15 -4.08
C LEU A 188 -14.01 13.00 -3.40
N ALA A 189 -13.60 11.77 -3.11
CA ALA A 189 -12.27 11.52 -2.55
C ALA A 189 -11.14 11.88 -3.55
N LEU A 190 -11.27 11.49 -4.82
CA LEU A 190 -10.30 11.84 -5.88
C LEU A 190 -10.25 13.35 -6.15
N ARG A 191 -11.37 14.06 -6.01
CA ARG A 191 -11.42 15.53 -6.08
C ARG A 191 -10.70 16.14 -4.89
N SER A 192 -10.97 15.64 -3.69
CA SER A 192 -10.38 16.15 -2.44
C SER A 192 -8.87 15.94 -2.39
N SER A 193 -8.37 14.87 -3.02
CA SER A 193 -6.92 14.65 -3.19
C SER A 193 -6.30 15.46 -4.33
N GLY A 194 -7.09 16.21 -5.11
CA GLY A 194 -6.63 17.04 -6.22
C GLY A 194 -6.27 16.27 -7.50
N ILE A 195 -6.58 14.98 -7.56
CA ILE A 195 -6.27 14.10 -8.70
C ILE A 195 -7.25 14.35 -9.87
N ILE A 196 -8.48 14.72 -9.55
CA ILE A 196 -9.46 15.15 -10.55
C ILE A 196 -10.05 16.51 -10.20
N LYS A 197 -10.42 17.27 -11.23
CA LYS A 197 -11.30 18.43 -11.11
C LYS A 197 -12.75 17.94 -11.21
N TYR A 198 -13.61 18.46 -10.34
CA TYR A 198 -15.06 18.21 -10.42
C TYR A 198 -15.79 19.53 -10.21
N GLU A 199 -16.48 19.98 -11.25
CA GLU A 199 -17.35 21.16 -11.21
C GLU A 199 -18.80 20.72 -11.47
N PRO A 200 -19.68 20.80 -10.46
CA PRO A 200 -21.10 20.59 -10.69
C PRO A 200 -21.61 21.74 -11.58
N LYS A 201 -22.27 21.41 -12.69
CA LYS A 201 -22.95 22.42 -13.50
C LYS A 201 -24.41 22.55 -13.07
N VAL A 202 -24.89 23.78 -12.97
CA VAL A 202 -26.28 24.13 -12.73
C VAL A 202 -27.03 24.21 -14.07
N GLY A 203 -28.32 23.87 -14.09
CA GLY A 203 -29.18 24.03 -15.27
C GLY A 203 -29.08 22.91 -16.32
N GLY A 204 -29.04 21.64 -15.89
CA GLY A 204 -29.16 20.47 -16.80
C GLY A 204 -27.91 20.13 -17.63
N LYS A 205 -26.81 20.89 -17.50
CA LYS A 205 -25.54 20.58 -18.18
C LYS A 205 -24.78 19.46 -17.44
N ALA A 206 -24.08 18.62 -18.19
CA ALA A 206 -23.23 17.58 -17.62
C ALA A 206 -22.08 18.19 -16.78
N PRO A 207 -21.74 17.62 -15.60
CA PRO A 207 -20.64 18.11 -14.78
C PRO A 207 -19.29 17.96 -15.50
N ILE A 208 -18.38 18.92 -15.31
CA ILE A 208 -17.00 18.81 -15.82
C ILE A 208 -16.22 17.95 -14.85
N VAL A 209 -15.62 16.88 -15.36
CA VAL A 209 -14.81 15.95 -14.59
C VAL A 209 -13.58 15.56 -15.38
N GLU A 210 -12.44 16.13 -15.02
CA GLU A 210 -11.18 16.04 -15.77
C GLU A 210 -10.04 15.59 -14.85
N ILE A 211 -9.08 14.84 -15.39
CA ILE A 211 -7.85 14.50 -14.68
C ILE A 211 -6.96 15.74 -14.65
N THR A 212 -6.48 16.10 -13.45
CA THR A 212 -5.54 17.23 -13.27
C THR A 212 -4.13 16.87 -13.73
N SER A 213 -3.22 17.84 -13.80
CA SER A 213 -1.80 17.56 -14.00
C SER A 213 -1.24 16.60 -12.93
N SER A 214 -1.66 16.76 -11.67
CA SER A 214 -1.30 15.85 -10.58
C SER A 214 -1.84 14.43 -10.82
N GLY A 215 -3.05 14.29 -11.34
CA GLY A 215 -3.61 12.98 -11.67
C GLY A 215 -2.96 12.31 -12.87
N LYS A 216 -2.55 13.06 -13.88
CA LYS A 216 -1.74 12.54 -15.00
C LYS A 216 -0.38 12.06 -14.50
N SER A 217 0.30 12.89 -13.71
CA SER A 217 1.57 12.53 -13.08
C SER A 217 1.45 11.31 -12.16
N PHE A 218 0.33 11.14 -11.45
CA PHE A 218 0.08 9.92 -10.68
C PHE A 218 0.02 8.66 -11.57
N LEU A 219 -0.70 8.72 -12.69
CA LEU A 219 -0.79 7.60 -13.61
C LEU A 219 0.56 7.30 -14.29
N GLU A 220 1.27 8.35 -14.72
CA GLU A 220 2.53 8.25 -15.45
C GLU A 220 3.72 7.86 -14.56
N ASN A 221 3.86 8.50 -13.39
CA ASN A 221 5.06 8.38 -12.56
C ASN A 221 4.92 7.34 -11.43
N LEU A 222 3.71 6.82 -11.17
CA LEU A 222 3.50 5.74 -10.21
C LEU A 222 2.85 4.52 -10.84
N ILE A 223 1.66 4.67 -11.44
CA ILE A 223 0.89 3.50 -11.90
C ILE A 223 1.58 2.79 -13.08
N SER A 224 2.05 3.54 -14.08
CA SER A 224 2.76 2.96 -15.22
C SER A 224 4.02 2.17 -14.79
N PRO A 225 4.93 2.71 -13.95
CA PRO A 225 6.03 1.94 -13.38
C PRO A 225 5.60 0.68 -12.60
N LEU A 226 4.48 0.74 -11.86
CA LEU A 226 3.94 -0.43 -11.16
C LEU A 226 3.40 -1.49 -12.15
N ILE A 227 2.75 -1.07 -13.24
CA ILE A 227 2.31 -1.98 -14.31
C ILE A 227 3.51 -2.67 -14.93
N GLN A 228 4.55 -1.91 -15.29
CA GLN A 228 5.80 -2.47 -15.83
C GLN A 228 6.39 -3.49 -14.84
N LEU A 229 6.43 -3.17 -13.54
CA LEU A 229 6.92 -4.08 -12.51
C LEU A 229 6.13 -5.40 -12.51
N CYS A 230 4.82 -5.34 -12.75
CA CYS A 230 3.95 -6.51 -12.81
C CYS A 230 4.08 -7.34 -14.09
N THR A 231 4.47 -6.74 -15.23
CA THR A 231 4.69 -7.42 -16.50
C THR A 231 6.09 -8.04 -16.64
N GLY A 232 7.00 -7.74 -15.70
CA GLY A 232 8.36 -8.31 -15.66
C GLY A 232 9.38 -7.53 -16.49
N SER A 233 9.04 -6.37 -17.03
CA SER A 233 9.94 -5.58 -17.90
C SER A 233 10.84 -4.61 -17.14
N VAL A 234 11.20 -4.88 -15.87
CA VAL A 234 11.77 -3.83 -15.02
C VAL A 234 13.03 -4.22 -14.29
N GLU A 235 14.14 -3.80 -14.87
CA GLU A 235 15.42 -3.84 -14.19
C GLU A 235 16.05 -2.46 -13.96
N ASP A 236 15.63 -1.39 -14.65
CA ASP A 236 16.34 -0.11 -14.50
C ASP A 236 15.62 0.92 -13.62
N ILE A 237 14.34 1.22 -13.88
CA ILE A 237 13.62 2.31 -13.18
C ILE A 237 13.26 1.92 -11.73
N THR A 238 12.73 0.72 -11.51
CA THR A 238 12.39 0.27 -10.14
C THR A 238 13.63 -0.07 -9.34
N LYS A 239 14.65 -0.66 -9.97
CA LYS A 239 15.89 -1.02 -9.30
C LYS A 239 16.68 0.21 -8.89
N SER A 240 16.79 1.23 -9.75
CA SER A 240 17.42 2.49 -9.36
C SER A 240 16.68 3.15 -8.20
N THR A 241 15.34 3.21 -8.25
CA THR A 241 14.53 3.75 -7.14
C THR A 241 14.72 2.95 -5.86
N TYR A 242 14.65 1.62 -5.92
CA TYR A 242 14.85 0.74 -4.77
C TYR A 242 16.28 0.82 -4.19
N THR A 243 17.29 0.94 -5.05
CA THR A 243 18.70 1.05 -4.63
C THR A 243 18.94 2.31 -3.81
N LYS A 244 18.26 3.42 -4.10
CA LYS A 244 18.29 4.64 -3.26
C LYS A 244 17.88 4.35 -1.81
N PHE A 245 16.95 3.42 -1.58
CA PHE A 245 16.49 3.06 -0.25
C PHE A 245 17.38 2.02 0.46
N GLN A 246 18.43 1.52 -0.19
CA GLN A 246 19.46 0.73 0.51
C GLN A 246 20.39 1.61 1.34
N ASP A 247 20.53 2.88 0.96
CA ASP A 247 21.19 3.90 1.77
C ASP A 247 20.33 4.27 2.99
N ARG A 248 20.84 4.00 4.20
CA ARG A 248 20.10 4.22 5.45
C ARG A 248 19.72 5.69 5.69
N PRO A 249 20.62 6.67 5.52
CA PRO A 249 20.26 8.09 5.59
C PRO A 249 19.08 8.45 4.68
N THR A 250 19.11 8.00 3.42
CA THR A 250 18.02 8.23 2.45
C THR A 250 16.72 7.59 2.92
N LEU A 251 16.74 6.31 3.29
CA LEU A 251 15.56 5.63 3.82
C LEU A 251 14.95 6.35 5.03
N ARG A 252 15.78 6.80 5.98
CA ARG A 252 15.32 7.54 7.16
C ARG A 252 14.67 8.87 6.79
N LYS A 253 15.27 9.63 5.86
CA LYS A 253 14.70 10.89 5.36
C LYS A 253 13.30 10.66 4.78
N TYR A 254 13.15 9.68 3.89
CA TYR A 254 11.85 9.37 3.28
C TYR A 254 10.86 8.79 4.28
N ALA A 255 11.31 7.98 5.24
CA ALA A 255 10.43 7.44 6.29
C ALA A 255 9.85 8.56 7.17
N LYS A 256 10.67 9.54 7.58
CA LYS A 256 10.23 10.72 8.35
C LYS A 256 9.18 11.50 7.57
N GLU A 257 9.44 11.75 6.29
CA GLU A 257 8.55 12.55 5.46
C GLU A 257 7.24 11.83 5.12
N ALA A 258 7.31 10.55 4.75
CA ALA A 258 6.13 9.75 4.44
C ALA A 258 5.22 9.55 5.66
N THR A 259 5.80 9.35 6.85
CA THR A 259 5.00 9.27 8.09
C THR A 259 4.34 10.61 8.44
N ARG A 260 5.04 11.75 8.24
CA ARG A 260 4.45 13.09 8.38
C ARG A 260 3.26 13.29 7.45
N LEU A 261 3.41 12.95 6.16
CA LEU A 261 2.34 13.04 5.16
C LEU A 261 1.12 12.19 5.58
N TYR A 262 1.34 10.93 5.94
CA TYR A 262 0.27 10.03 6.41
C TYR A 262 -0.45 10.56 7.66
N GLN A 263 0.28 11.13 8.62
CA GLN A 263 -0.30 11.69 9.84
C GLN A 263 -1.18 12.91 9.59
N ASN A 264 -0.79 13.78 8.67
CA ASN A 264 -1.55 14.99 8.35
C ASN A 264 -2.96 14.67 7.85
N VAL A 265 -3.12 13.51 7.22
CA VAL A 265 -4.36 13.11 6.55
C VAL A 265 -5.17 12.14 7.39
N SER A 266 -4.51 11.20 8.07
CA SER A 266 -5.17 10.23 8.95
C SER A 266 -5.76 10.85 10.22
N LYS A 267 -5.17 11.95 10.74
CA LYS A 267 -5.73 12.70 11.88
C LYS A 267 -7.03 13.42 11.54
N ARG A 268 -7.25 13.77 10.27
CA ARG A 268 -8.46 14.46 9.78
C ARG A 268 -9.63 13.50 9.53
N ILE A 269 -9.40 12.19 9.66
CA ILE A 269 -10.36 11.11 9.37
C ILE A 269 -10.78 10.38 10.66
N LYS A 270 -10.56 11.00 11.83
CA LYS A 270 -11.12 10.55 13.12
C LYS A 270 -12.46 11.21 13.41
#